data_AF-A0A2A4P9U7-F1
#
_entry.id   AF-A0A2A4P9U7-F1
#
_cell.length_a   1.000
_cell.length_b   1.000
_cell.length_c   1.000
_cell.angle_alpha   90.00
_cell.angle_beta   90.00
_cell.angle_gamma   90.00
#
_symmetry.space_group_name_H-M   'P 1'
#
loop_
_entity.id
_entity.type
_entity.pdbx_description
1 polymer ?
#
loop_
_entity_poly.entity_id
_entity_poly.type
_entity_poly.pdbx_seq_one_letter_code
_entity_poly.pdbx_strand_id
1 'polypeptide(L)'
;MAIEIHPLTTTGGDSLTLSQRIGSIAVEFFRFLLTGSVAAIVNLGSRWIFSFLMPFEAAVILAYLVGMVAAFLLFQKIIFKAGSGDVKKQIRRFLLVHVVGITQVYFISWGLADFGFPAIGWTWHAEDLAHFIGVATPAFSSYIGHKYYTFK
;
A
#
# COMPACT_ATOMS: atom_id res chain seq x y z
N MET A 1 -41.85 6.54 -49.24
CA MET A 1 -41.59 6.27 -47.80
C MET A 1 -40.18 5.70 -47.70
N ALA A 2 -39.18 6.59 -47.66
CA ALA A 2 -37.78 6.21 -47.49
C ALA A 2 -37.50 6.09 -45.99
N ILE A 3 -37.02 4.94 -45.56
CA ILE A 3 -36.60 4.72 -44.17
C ILE A 3 -35.21 5.35 -44.05
N GLU A 4 -35.16 6.53 -43.44
CA GLU A 4 -33.92 7.20 -43.07
C GLU A 4 -33.37 6.48 -41.82
N ILE A 5 -32.44 5.55 -42.04
CA ILE A 5 -31.66 4.93 -40.97
C ILE A 5 -30.71 5.98 -40.39
N HIS A 6 -31.11 6.55 -39.26
CA HIS A 6 -30.29 7.42 -38.44
C HIS A 6 -28.99 6.68 -38.06
N PRO A 7 -27.79 7.21 -38.39
CA PRO A 7 -26.56 6.60 -37.93
C PRO A 7 -26.49 6.80 -36.40
N LEU A 8 -26.23 5.72 -35.67
CA LEU A 8 -25.86 5.80 -34.26
C LEU A 8 -24.53 6.54 -34.18
N THR A 9 -24.58 7.75 -33.66
CA THR A 9 -23.41 8.51 -33.24
C THR A 9 -22.68 7.68 -32.19
N THR A 10 -21.69 6.90 -32.59
CA THR A 10 -20.76 6.28 -31.64
C THR A 10 -19.93 7.41 -31.06
N THR A 11 -20.33 7.91 -29.90
CA THR A 11 -19.56 8.85 -29.10
C THR A 11 -18.19 8.25 -28.84
N GLY A 12 -17.15 8.84 -29.44
CA GLY A 12 -15.75 8.52 -29.19
C GLY A 12 -15.34 8.96 -27.78
N GLY A 13 -15.66 8.13 -26.78
CA GLY A 13 -15.22 8.29 -25.41
C GLY A 13 -15.03 6.91 -24.77
N ASP A 14 -13.85 6.68 -24.21
CA ASP A 14 -13.52 5.58 -23.28
C ASP A 14 -13.23 4.16 -23.82
N SER A 15 -12.37 4.02 -24.83
CA SER A 15 -11.69 2.73 -25.08
C SER A 15 -10.18 2.84 -25.05
N LEU A 16 -9.62 3.21 -23.88
CA LEU A 16 -8.23 2.89 -23.59
C LEU A 16 -8.02 1.39 -23.84
N THR A 17 -7.02 1.06 -24.65
CA THR A 17 -6.67 -0.34 -24.94
C THR A 17 -6.24 -1.04 -23.65
N LEU A 18 -6.35 -2.38 -23.61
CA LEU A 18 -5.93 -3.15 -22.43
C LEU A 18 -4.48 -2.86 -22.04
N SER A 19 -3.58 -2.68 -23.02
CA SER A 19 -2.18 -2.31 -22.78
C SER A 19 -2.03 -0.93 -22.14
N GLN A 20 -2.82 0.06 -22.59
CA GLN A 20 -2.83 1.40 -22.00
C GLN A 20 -3.35 1.38 -20.56
N ARG A 21 -4.40 0.59 -20.27
CA ARG A 21 -4.96 0.42 -18.91
C ARG A 21 -3.94 -0.24 -17.98
N ILE A 22 -3.29 -1.32 -18.42
CA ILE A 22 -2.24 -2.01 -17.65
C ILE A 22 -1.07 -1.06 -17.38
N GLY A 23 -0.62 -0.31 -18.41
CA GLY A 23 0.46 0.65 -18.26
C GLY A 23 0.14 1.74 -17.22
N SER A 24 -1.07 2.29 -17.24
CA SER A 24 -1.51 3.29 -16.26
C SER A 24 -1.52 2.73 -14.83
N ILE A 25 -2.05 1.51 -14.62
CA ILE A 25 -2.07 0.85 -13.31
C ILE A 25 -0.65 0.58 -12.80
N ALA A 26 0.24 0.11 -13.66
CA ALA A 26 1.63 -0.17 -13.31
C ALA A 26 2.39 1.10 -12.87
N VAL A 27 2.19 2.22 -13.59
CA VAL A 27 2.80 3.51 -13.22
C VAL A 27 2.27 4.02 -11.87
N GLU A 28 0.97 3.89 -11.61
CA GLU A 28 0.38 4.28 -10.32
C GLU A 28 0.88 3.41 -9.17
N PHE A 29 0.94 2.10 -9.37
CA PHE A 29 1.50 1.17 -8.38
C PHE A 29 2.98 1.44 -8.12
N PHE A 30 3.76 1.74 -9.15
CA PHE A 30 5.17 2.10 -9.00
C PHE A 30 5.35 3.39 -8.18
N ARG A 31 4.53 4.42 -8.45
CA ARG A 31 4.52 5.64 -7.63
C ARG A 31 4.14 5.35 -6.18
N PHE A 32 3.15 4.47 -5.96
CA PHE A 32 2.75 4.02 -4.63
C PHE A 32 3.92 3.36 -3.89
N LEU A 33 4.61 2.42 -4.54
CA LEU A 33 5.79 1.78 -3.99
C LEU A 33 6.89 2.79 -3.66
N LEU A 34 7.24 3.69 -4.58
CA LEU A 34 8.23 4.74 -4.33
C LEU A 34 7.87 5.60 -3.12
N THR A 35 6.60 5.99 -3.01
CA THR A 35 6.13 6.82 -1.89
C THR A 35 6.16 6.08 -0.57
N GLY A 36 5.75 4.80 -0.57
CA GLY A 36 5.89 3.92 0.59
C GLY A 36 7.36 3.75 1.01
N SER A 37 8.27 3.57 0.05
CA SER A 37 9.71 3.47 0.31
C SER A 37 10.28 4.74 0.92
N VAL A 38 9.87 5.93 0.46
CA VAL A 38 10.28 7.20 1.08
C VAL A 38 9.80 7.26 2.54
N ALA A 39 8.55 6.88 2.81
CA ALA A 39 8.05 6.84 4.18
C ALA A 39 8.79 5.82 5.06
N ALA A 40 9.17 4.67 4.51
CA ALA A 40 10.00 3.68 5.20
C ALA A 40 11.40 4.22 5.52
N ILE A 41 12.02 4.97 4.60
CA ILE A 41 13.30 5.64 4.83
C ILE A 41 13.17 6.68 5.94
N VAL A 42 12.08 7.46 5.96
CA VAL A 42 11.81 8.43 7.05
C VAL A 42 11.70 7.70 8.38
N ASN A 43 10.96 6.58 8.46
CA ASN A 43 10.88 5.75 9.66
C ASN A 43 12.27 5.28 10.11
N LEU A 44 13.03 4.62 9.24
CA LEU A 44 14.36 4.10 9.58
C LEU A 44 15.34 5.21 9.99
N GLY A 45 15.33 6.34 9.28
CA GLY A 45 16.14 7.51 9.59
C GLY A 45 15.76 8.10 10.96
N SER A 46 14.46 8.26 11.23
CA SER A 46 13.98 8.70 12.56
C SER A 46 14.37 7.73 13.66
N ARG A 47 14.29 6.41 13.42
CA ARG A 47 14.71 5.40 14.40
C ARG A 47 16.18 5.51 14.71
N TRP A 48 17.02 5.75 13.71
CA TRP A 48 18.45 5.93 13.91
C TRP A 48 18.75 7.17 14.75
N ILE A 49 18.09 8.30 14.45
CA ILE A 49 18.21 9.55 15.22
C ILE A 49 17.73 9.36 16.66
N PHE A 50 16.56 8.76 16.87
CA PHE A 50 15.99 8.55 18.20
C PHE A 50 16.82 7.59 19.05
N SER A 51 17.52 6.62 18.45
CA SER A 51 18.41 5.74 19.20
C SER A 51 19.58 6.45 19.89
N PHE A 52 19.91 7.69 19.50
CA PHE A 52 20.87 8.51 20.24
C PHE A 52 20.27 9.20 21.47
N LEU A 53 18.92 9.30 21.54
CA LEU A 53 18.19 10.08 22.53
C LEU A 53 17.45 9.22 23.56
N MET A 54 17.13 7.97 23.23
CA MET A 54 16.25 7.12 24.04
C MET A 54 16.48 5.62 23.82
N PRO A 55 15.93 4.74 24.70
CA PRO A 55 15.98 3.29 24.54
C PRO A 55 15.37 2.80 23.23
N PHE A 56 15.80 1.61 22.80
CA PHE A 56 15.46 1.04 21.49
C PHE A 56 13.95 0.92 21.28
N GLU A 57 13.21 0.45 22.27
CA GLU A 57 11.77 0.24 22.22
C GLU A 57 11.02 1.56 21.98
N ALA A 58 11.39 2.61 22.73
CA ALA A 58 10.82 3.95 22.57
C ALA A 58 11.17 4.55 21.20
N ALA A 59 12.41 4.36 20.74
CA ALA A 59 12.87 4.84 19.44
C ALA A 59 12.10 4.18 18.29
N VAL A 60 11.83 2.87 18.36
CA VAL A 60 11.07 2.13 17.34
C VAL A 60 9.62 2.62 17.27
N ILE A 61 8.96 2.79 18.42
CA ILE A 61 7.56 3.25 18.46
C ILE A 61 7.45 4.67 17.88
N LEU A 62 8.29 5.61 18.32
CA LEU A 62 8.23 6.99 17.82
C LEU A 62 8.61 7.09 16.34
N ALA A 63 9.61 6.34 15.90
CA ALA A 63 9.99 6.29 14.49
C ALA A 63 8.85 5.75 13.61
N TYR A 64 8.13 4.74 14.09
CA TYR A 64 6.95 4.21 13.40
C TYR A 64 5.85 5.26 13.26
N LEU A 65 5.58 6.02 14.32
CA LEU A 65 4.60 7.11 14.27
C LEU A 65 5.00 8.20 13.28
N VAL A 66 6.28 8.62 13.27
CA VAL A 66 6.79 9.60 12.29
C VAL A 66 6.66 9.07 10.87
N GLY A 67 7.04 7.81 10.63
CA GLY A 67 6.88 7.13 9.35
C GLY A 67 5.43 7.09 8.88
N MET A 68 4.48 6.75 9.77
CA MET A 68 3.05 6.75 9.44
C MET A 68 2.52 8.14 9.08
N VAL A 69 2.93 9.18 9.81
CA VAL A 69 2.55 10.56 9.49
C VAL A 69 3.11 10.98 8.13
N ALA A 70 4.39 10.68 7.87
CA ALA A 70 5.02 10.95 6.59
C ALA A 70 4.30 10.21 5.44
N ALA A 71 4.00 8.92 5.61
CA ALA A 71 3.24 8.13 4.65
C ALA A 71 1.87 8.77 4.36
N PHE A 72 1.09 9.10 5.40
CA PHE A 72 -0.21 9.74 5.24
C PHE A 72 -0.11 11.03 4.43
N LEU A 73 0.83 11.92 4.78
CA LEU A 73 1.01 13.20 4.10
C LEU A 73 1.46 13.04 2.65
N LEU A 74 2.39 12.12 2.38
CA LEU A 74 2.88 11.86 1.02
C LEU A 74 1.75 11.26 0.15
N PHE A 75 1.03 10.26 0.66
CA PHE A 75 -0.08 9.65 -0.09
C PHE A 75 -1.21 10.64 -0.34
N GLN A 76 -1.59 11.43 0.67
CA GLN A 76 -2.66 12.42 0.57
C GLN A 76 -2.32 13.54 -0.43
N LYS A 77 -1.11 14.11 -0.35
CA LYS A 77 -0.71 15.29 -1.15
C LYS A 77 -0.18 14.95 -2.53
N ILE A 78 0.61 13.88 -2.67
CA ILE A 78 1.38 13.61 -3.89
C ILE A 78 0.66 12.62 -4.81
N ILE A 79 0.14 11.52 -4.27
CA ILE A 79 -0.43 10.45 -5.10
C ILE A 79 -1.92 10.66 -5.35
N PHE A 80 -2.71 10.77 -4.29
CA PHE A 80 -4.16 10.65 -4.43
C PHE A 80 -4.88 11.99 -4.55
N LYS A 81 -4.17 13.11 -4.36
CA LYS A 81 -4.71 14.48 -4.41
C LYS A 81 -6.06 14.56 -3.69
N ALA A 82 -6.15 13.92 -2.54
CA ALA A 82 -7.42 13.74 -1.85
C ALA A 82 -8.04 15.12 -1.59
N GLY A 83 -9.31 15.29 -1.98
CA GLY A 83 -10.01 16.56 -1.82
C GLY A 83 -10.04 17.03 -0.36
N SER A 84 -10.28 18.33 -0.14
CA SER A 84 -10.35 19.01 1.17
C SER A 84 -11.50 18.57 2.09
N GLY A 85 -11.95 17.32 1.98
CA GLY A 85 -12.97 16.71 2.82
C GLY A 85 -12.48 16.37 4.24
N ASP A 86 -13.25 15.55 4.94
CA ASP A 86 -13.01 15.22 6.35
C ASP A 86 -11.70 14.42 6.56
N VAL A 87 -10.66 15.14 6.98
CA VAL A 87 -9.33 14.58 7.28
C VAL A 87 -9.39 13.51 8.36
N LYS A 88 -10.29 13.62 9.36
CA LYS A 88 -10.42 12.60 10.42
C LYS A 88 -10.89 11.28 9.83
N LYS A 89 -11.82 11.31 8.88
CA LYS A 89 -12.29 10.13 8.15
C LYS A 89 -11.17 9.50 7.32
N GLN A 90 -10.34 10.30 6.65
CA GLN A 90 -9.17 9.82 5.89
C GLN A 90 -8.15 9.15 6.80
N ILE A 91 -7.80 9.78 7.93
CA ILE A 91 -6.89 9.20 8.94
C ILE A 91 -7.42 7.86 9.44
N ARG A 92 -8.71 7.80 9.83
CA ARG A 92 -9.30 6.54 10.32
C ARG A 92 -9.22 5.43 9.27
N ARG A 93 -9.54 5.73 8.01
CA ARG A 93 -9.47 4.75 6.92
C ARG A 93 -8.03 4.32 6.63
N PHE A 94 -7.07 5.25 6.69
CA PHE A 94 -5.65 4.99 6.52
C PHE A 94 -5.13 4.02 7.59
N LEU A 95 -5.48 4.27 8.85
CA LEU A 95 -5.11 3.41 9.98
C LEU A 95 -5.75 2.02 9.84
N LEU A 96 -7.01 1.93 9.40
CA LEU A 96 -7.66 0.63 9.14
C LEU A 96 -6.91 -0.19 8.08
N VAL A 97 -6.46 0.43 6.99
CA VAL A 97 -5.65 -0.25 5.97
C VAL A 97 -4.32 -0.74 6.57
N HIS A 98 -3.68 0.05 7.43
CA HIS A 98 -2.45 -0.36 8.12
C HIS A 98 -2.68 -1.53 9.07
N VAL A 99 -3.76 -1.52 9.85
CA VAL A 99 -4.13 -2.63 10.73
C VAL A 99 -4.33 -3.91 9.91
N VAL A 100 -5.09 -3.84 8.81
CA VAL A 100 -5.27 -4.98 7.90
C VAL A 100 -3.93 -5.47 7.36
N GLY A 101 -3.03 -4.56 6.97
CA GLY A 101 -1.69 -4.89 6.52
C GLY A 101 -0.89 -5.65 7.58
N ILE A 102 -0.81 -5.14 8.81
CA ILE A 102 -0.10 -5.79 9.92
C ILE A 102 -0.67 -7.19 10.18
N THR A 103 -2.00 -7.31 10.18
CA THR A 103 -2.68 -8.59 10.33
C THR A 103 -2.31 -9.58 9.23
N GLN A 104 -2.22 -9.13 7.97
CA GLN A 104 -1.76 -9.95 6.85
C GLN A 104 -0.31 -10.41 7.04
N VAL A 105 0.61 -9.50 7.38
CA VAL A 105 2.02 -9.86 7.62
C VAL A 105 2.08 -10.95 8.70
N TYR A 106 1.41 -10.74 9.82
CA TYR A 106 1.43 -11.69 10.94
C TYR A 106 0.93 -13.08 10.52
N PHE A 107 -0.29 -13.19 10.01
CA PHE A 107 -0.88 -14.50 9.70
C PHE A 107 -0.18 -15.22 8.55
N ILE A 108 0.33 -14.50 7.56
CA ILE A 108 1.05 -15.11 6.43
C ILE A 108 2.43 -15.57 6.89
N SER A 109 3.15 -14.75 7.66
CA SER A 109 4.47 -15.12 8.18
C SER A 109 4.35 -16.35 9.10
N TRP A 110 3.42 -16.30 10.05
CA TRP A 110 3.15 -17.41 10.97
C TRP A 110 2.67 -18.67 10.22
N GLY A 111 1.69 -18.53 9.32
CA GLY A 111 1.16 -19.63 8.54
C GLY A 111 2.21 -20.34 7.68
N LEU A 112 3.10 -19.58 7.04
CA LEU A 112 4.18 -20.14 6.24
C LEU A 112 5.30 -20.73 7.10
N ALA A 113 5.72 -20.06 8.18
CA ALA A 113 6.80 -20.54 9.03
C ALA A 113 6.44 -21.82 9.79
N ASP A 114 5.23 -21.88 10.37
CA ASP A 114 4.84 -22.99 11.26
C ASP A 114 4.09 -24.12 10.55
N PHE A 115 3.49 -23.87 9.39
CA PHE A 115 2.72 -24.90 8.66
C PHE A 115 3.17 -25.08 7.22
N GLY A 116 3.34 -24.01 6.45
CA GLY A 116 3.63 -24.07 5.02
C GLY A 116 4.99 -24.69 4.69
N PHE A 117 6.08 -24.09 5.18
CA PHE A 117 7.44 -24.55 4.92
C PHE A 117 7.76 -25.89 5.59
N PRO A 118 7.35 -26.15 6.86
CA PRO A 118 7.53 -27.47 7.46
C PRO A 118 6.82 -28.58 6.68
N ALA A 119 5.63 -28.34 6.12
CA ALA A 119 4.89 -29.34 5.35
C ALA A 119 5.60 -29.79 4.06
N ILE A 120 6.49 -28.95 3.50
CA ILE A 120 7.30 -29.28 2.32
C ILE A 120 8.76 -29.62 2.67
N GLY A 121 9.08 -29.74 3.96
CA GLY A 121 10.42 -30.02 4.46
C GLY A 121 11.43 -28.88 4.26
N TRP A 122 10.96 -27.64 4.04
CA TRP A 122 11.82 -26.49 3.84
C TRP A 122 12.23 -25.88 5.20
N THR A 123 13.49 -26.00 5.57
CA THR A 123 14.02 -25.52 6.87
C THR A 123 15.03 -24.39 6.74
N TRP A 124 15.54 -24.14 5.53
CA TRP A 124 16.56 -23.12 5.29
C TRP A 124 15.95 -21.71 5.25
N HIS A 125 16.25 -20.88 6.25
CA HIS A 125 15.73 -19.51 6.40
C HIS A 125 14.20 -19.41 6.23
N ALA A 126 13.46 -20.43 6.72
CA ALA A 126 12.02 -20.50 6.57
C ALA A 126 11.31 -19.29 7.20
N GLU A 127 11.75 -18.86 8.39
CA GLU A 127 11.19 -17.70 9.09
C GLU A 127 11.47 -16.39 8.33
N ASP A 128 12.70 -16.18 7.87
CA ASP A 128 13.08 -14.98 7.12
C ASP A 128 12.28 -14.86 5.81
N LEU A 129 12.16 -15.97 5.08
CA LEU A 129 11.41 -16.03 3.83
C LEU A 129 9.90 -15.88 4.06
N ALA A 130 9.37 -16.49 5.13
CA ALA A 130 7.97 -16.34 5.51
C ALA A 130 7.64 -14.89 5.86
N HIS A 131 8.51 -14.25 6.63
CA HIS A 131 8.37 -12.84 6.98
C HIS A 131 8.46 -11.94 5.76
N PHE A 132 9.39 -12.20 4.84
CA PHE A 132 9.51 -11.46 3.59
C PHE A 132 8.23 -11.55 2.74
N ILE A 133 7.67 -12.75 2.57
CA ILE A 133 6.40 -12.97 1.86
C ILE A 133 5.25 -12.27 2.59
N GLY A 134 5.24 -12.35 3.93
CA GLY A 134 4.30 -11.64 4.78
C GLY A 134 4.33 -10.14 4.53
N VAL A 135 5.51 -9.51 4.56
CA VAL A 135 5.71 -8.07 4.32
C VAL A 135 5.39 -7.65 2.89
N ALA A 136 5.64 -8.51 1.90
CA ALA A 136 5.31 -8.24 0.50
C ALA A 136 3.79 -8.22 0.25
N THR A 137 3.00 -8.97 1.02
CA THR A 137 1.56 -9.11 0.78
C THR A 137 0.78 -7.79 0.93
N PRO A 138 0.98 -7.00 2.00
CA PRO A 138 0.36 -5.69 2.15
C PRO A 138 0.69 -4.69 1.05
N ALA A 139 1.79 -4.85 0.29
CA ALA A 139 2.13 -3.91 -0.77
C ALA A 139 1.01 -3.80 -1.81
N PHE A 140 0.41 -4.94 -2.19
CA PHE A 140 -0.70 -4.99 -3.13
C PHE A 140 -2.04 -4.62 -2.47
N SER A 141 -2.33 -5.20 -1.30
CA SER A 141 -3.62 -4.97 -0.63
C SER A 141 -3.76 -3.52 -0.14
N SER A 142 -2.68 -2.91 0.33
CA SER A 142 -2.66 -1.50 0.77
C SER A 142 -2.75 -0.54 -0.41
N TYR A 143 -2.19 -0.86 -1.57
CA TYR A 143 -2.41 -0.06 -2.78
C TYR A 143 -3.90 0.04 -3.10
N ILE A 144 -4.60 -1.10 -3.11
CA ILE A 144 -6.04 -1.18 -3.34
C ILE A 144 -6.80 -0.43 -2.23
N GLY A 145 -6.46 -0.66 -0.96
CA GLY A 145 -7.09 -0.04 0.19
C GLY A 145 -6.92 1.48 0.21
N HIS A 146 -5.76 2.00 -0.16
CA HIS A 146 -5.55 3.44 -0.21
C HIS A 146 -6.25 4.09 -1.40
N LYS A 147 -6.16 3.48 -2.59
CA LYS A 147 -6.78 3.97 -3.81
C LYS A 147 -8.31 3.98 -3.76
N TYR A 148 -8.92 2.89 -3.28
CA TYR A 148 -10.39 2.72 -3.39
C TYR A 148 -11.15 2.93 -2.08
N TYR A 149 -10.47 2.98 -0.94
CA TYR A 149 -11.13 3.19 0.35
C TYR A 149 -10.65 4.44 1.07
N THR A 150 -9.33 4.61 1.25
CA THR A 150 -8.79 5.71 2.07
C THR A 150 -9.03 7.08 1.45
N PHE A 151 -8.67 7.23 0.17
CA PHE A 151 -8.67 8.52 -0.52
C PHE A 151 -9.79 8.65 -1.58
N LYS A 152 -10.87 7.86 -1.42
CA LYS A 152 -12.15 8.04 -2.11
C LYS A 152 -13.08 8.97 -1.35
#